data_AF-A0A8J9Z931-F1
#
_entry.id   AF-A0A8J9Z931-F1
#
_cell.length_a   1.000
_cell.length_b   1.000
_cell.length_c   1.000
_cell.angle_alpha   90.00
_cell.angle_beta   90.00
_cell.angle_gamma   90.00
#
_symmetry.space_group_name_H-M   'P 1'
#
loop_
_entity.id
_entity.type
_entity.pdbx_description
1 polymer ?
#
loop_
_entity_poly.entity_id
_entity_poly.type
_entity_poly.pdbx_seq_one_letter_code
_entity_poly.pdbx_strand_id
1 'polypeptide(L)'
;MADGTMTSSNKEKTETLNNFFCNIFTEEDTDHMPRLEAKYHGPPLKDIPITPEIIMKKLKKLKMEKSPGPDKWHPKILAEVAEAVAKPLAIILADWSKDCQLRSVNACIKGMATIAKSMKCRTVPYKRPPRSVTLV
;
A
#
# COMPACT_ATOMS: atom_id res chain seq x y z
N MET A 1 -15.84 -32.64 11.65
CA MET A 1 -16.82 -32.54 12.75
C MET A 1 -16.10 -31.92 13.94
N ALA A 2 -16.51 -30.75 14.44
CA ALA A 2 -15.87 -30.09 15.57
C ALA A 2 -16.82 -30.09 16.77
N ASP A 3 -16.34 -30.58 17.91
CA ASP A 3 -17.12 -30.97 19.10
C ASP A 3 -17.65 -29.81 19.96
N GLY A 4 -18.03 -28.67 19.35
CA GLY A 4 -18.80 -27.59 20.01
C GLY A 4 -18.29 -27.12 21.38
N THR A 5 -17.01 -27.34 21.69
CA THR A 5 -16.48 -27.31 23.06
C THR A 5 -16.08 -25.88 23.42
N MET A 6 -16.60 -25.36 24.53
CA MET A 6 -16.30 -23.99 24.98
C MET A 6 -14.86 -23.90 25.50
N THR A 7 -13.98 -23.24 24.73
CA THR A 7 -12.63 -22.89 25.18
C THR A 7 -12.70 -21.75 26.21
N SER A 8 -12.23 -21.98 27.43
CA SER A 8 -12.33 -21.03 28.54
C SER A 8 -11.05 -20.20 28.71
N SER A 9 -9.89 -20.78 28.39
CA SER A 9 -8.59 -20.13 28.56
C SER A 9 -8.25 -19.20 27.39
N ASN A 10 -7.60 -18.07 27.67
CA ASN A 10 -7.16 -17.15 26.63
C ASN A 10 -6.17 -17.80 25.64
N LYS A 11 -5.33 -18.72 26.13
CA LYS A 11 -4.35 -19.44 25.31
C LYS A 11 -5.04 -20.31 24.26
N GLU A 12 -6.04 -21.09 24.66
CA GLU A 12 -6.81 -21.97 23.77
C GLU A 12 -7.58 -21.17 22.71
N LYS A 13 -8.15 -20.01 23.11
CA LYS A 13 -8.80 -19.09 22.17
C LYS A 13 -7.83 -18.56 21.13
N THR A 14 -6.63 -18.13 21.55
CA THR A 14 -5.60 -17.64 20.62
C THR A 14 -5.09 -18.72 19.68
N GLU A 15 -4.91 -19.95 20.17
CA GLU A 15 -4.45 -21.07 19.36
C GLU A 15 -5.52 -21.51 18.36
N THR A 16 -6.77 -21.64 18.79
CA THR A 16 -7.90 -22.00 17.91
C THR A 16 -8.08 -20.95 16.80
N LEU A 17 -8.01 -19.66 17.17
CA LEU A 17 -8.09 -18.56 16.22
C LEU A 17 -6.93 -18.59 15.23
N ASN A 18 -5.69 -18.73 15.72
CA ASN A 18 -4.51 -18.78 14.87
C ASN A 18 -4.55 -19.96 13.91
N ASN A 19 -4.92 -21.16 14.40
CA ASN A 19 -5.06 -22.35 13.57
C ASN A 19 -6.13 -22.19 12.50
N PHE A 20 -7.27 -21.58 12.83
CA PHE A 20 -8.31 -21.25 11.85
C PHE A 20 -7.78 -20.29 10.78
N PHE A 21 -7.06 -19.23 11.17
CA PHE A 21 -6.46 -18.29 10.22
C PHE A 21 -5.39 -18.96 9.36
N CYS A 22 -4.52 -19.79 9.93
CA CYS A 22 -3.52 -20.56 9.18
C CYS A 22 -4.17 -21.48 8.14
N ASN A 23 -5.29 -22.12 8.49
CA ASN A 23 -5.97 -23.08 7.61
C ASN A 23 -6.74 -22.43 6.45
N ILE A 24 -7.17 -21.17 6.58
CA ILE A 24 -7.81 -20.46 5.45
C ILE A 24 -6.80 -19.92 4.43
N PHE A 25 -5.51 -19.88 4.78
CA PHE A 25 -4.47 -19.56 3.81
C PHE A 25 -4.24 -20.78 2.92
N THR A 26 -4.31 -20.56 1.62
CA THR A 26 -3.91 -21.55 0.63
C THR A 26 -2.40 -21.70 0.67
N GLU A 27 -1.92 -22.94 0.62
CA GLU A 27 -0.53 -23.21 0.25
C GLU A 27 -0.40 -22.86 -1.24
N GLU A 28 0.18 -21.69 -1.52
CA GLU A 28 0.38 -21.23 -2.90
C GLU A 28 1.47 -22.07 -3.56
N ASP A 29 1.21 -22.54 -4.78
CA ASP A 29 2.19 -23.28 -5.59
C ASP A 29 3.33 -22.33 -6.02
N THR A 30 4.49 -22.49 -5.40
CA THR A 30 5.70 -21.72 -5.71
C THR A 30 6.41 -22.21 -6.97
N ASP A 31 6.16 -23.46 -7.39
CA ASP A 31 6.82 -24.08 -8.55
C ASP A 31 6.22 -23.56 -9.87
N HIS A 32 4.93 -23.25 -9.89
CA HIS A 32 4.20 -22.74 -11.06
C HIS A 32 3.83 -21.25 -10.98
N MET A 33 4.58 -20.44 -10.24
CA MET A 33 4.31 -19.00 -10.15
C MET A 33 4.56 -18.32 -11.51
N PRO A 34 3.58 -17.63 -12.11
CA PRO A 34 3.77 -16.98 -13.40
C PRO A 34 4.82 -15.87 -13.29
N ARG A 35 5.81 -15.90 -14.19
CA ARG A 35 6.85 -14.88 -14.24
C ARG A 35 6.25 -13.54 -14.62
N LEU A 36 6.23 -12.60 -13.68
CA LEU A 36 5.77 -11.24 -13.94
C LEU A 36 6.85 -10.51 -14.75
N GLU A 37 6.57 -10.23 -16.01
CA GLU A 37 7.45 -9.43 -16.84
C GLU A 37 7.54 -8.00 -16.30
N ALA A 38 8.76 -7.49 -16.21
CA ALA A 38 9.02 -6.13 -15.77
C ALA A 38 8.37 -5.16 -16.77
N LYS A 39 7.38 -4.38 -16.33
CA LYS A 39 6.68 -3.42 -17.21
C LYS A 39 7.53 -2.21 -17.60
N TYR A 40 8.68 -2.03 -16.96
CA TYR A 40 9.56 -0.89 -17.16
C TYR A 40 10.97 -1.37 -17.48
N HIS A 41 11.44 -1.00 -18.67
CA HIS A 41 12.80 -1.29 -19.16
C HIS A 41 13.63 -0.02 -19.34
N GLY A 42 13.18 1.10 -18.78
CA GLY A 42 13.86 2.38 -18.90
C GLY A 42 15.04 2.52 -17.93
N PRO A 43 15.82 3.60 -18.07
CA PRO A 43 16.90 3.91 -17.13
C PRO A 43 16.35 4.04 -15.70
N PRO A 44 17.15 3.74 -14.68
CA PRO A 44 16.73 3.93 -13.29
C PRO A 44 16.30 5.38 -13.09
N LEU A 45 15.18 5.58 -12.39
CA LEU A 45 14.70 6.90 -12.00
C LEU A 45 15.74 7.53 -11.06
N LYS A 46 16.53 8.46 -11.59
CA LYS A 46 17.56 9.18 -10.82
C LYS A 46 16.97 10.37 -10.09
N ASP A 47 16.23 11.21 -10.81
CA ASP A 47 15.72 12.47 -10.29
C ASP A 47 14.21 12.56 -10.51
N ILE A 48 13.48 12.63 -9.40
CA ILE A 48 12.05 12.98 -9.42
C ILE A 48 11.99 14.51 -9.26
N PRO A 49 11.53 15.27 -10.28
CA PRO A 49 11.44 16.72 -10.15
C PRO A 49 10.32 17.08 -9.16
N ILE A 50 10.70 17.38 -7.93
CA ILE A 50 9.78 17.82 -6.87
C ILE A 50 9.80 19.35 -6.87
N THR A 51 8.95 19.96 -7.69
CA THR A 51 8.77 21.41 -7.70
C THR A 51 7.60 21.82 -6.79
N PRO A 52 7.64 23.01 -6.16
CA PRO A 52 6.54 23.49 -5.33
C PRO A 52 5.23 23.61 -6.12
N GLU A 53 5.30 23.91 -7.42
CA GLU A 53 4.14 23.96 -8.31
C GLU A 53 3.43 22.62 -8.45
N ILE A 54 4.20 21.52 -8.58
CA ILE A 54 3.64 20.17 -8.65
C ILE A 54 2.94 19.82 -7.34
N ILE A 55 3.55 20.14 -6.20
CA ILE A 55 2.96 19.90 -4.88
C ILE A 55 1.68 20.71 -4.70
N MET A 56 1.71 22.01 -5.01
CA MET A 56 0.53 22.87 -4.93
C MET A 56 -0.61 22.33 -5.82
N LYS A 57 -0.30 21.93 -7.06
CA LYS A 57 -1.29 21.34 -7.97
C LYS A 57 -1.88 20.04 -7.43
N LYS A 58 -1.08 19.24 -6.73
CA LYS A 58 -1.54 18.00 -6.08
C LYS A 58 -2.43 18.28 -4.88
N LEU A 59 -2.07 19.23 -4.03
CA LEU A 59 -2.86 19.65 -2.87
C LEU A 59 -4.22 20.22 -3.28
N LYS A 60 -4.24 21.10 -4.30
CA LYS A 60 -5.50 21.65 -4.84
C LYS A 60 -6.39 20.62 -5.54
N LYS A 61 -5.80 19.52 -6.03
CA LYS A 61 -6.53 18.41 -6.67
C LYS A 61 -7.09 17.40 -5.65
N LEU A 62 -6.82 17.56 -4.35
CA LEU A 62 -7.36 16.67 -3.34
C LEU A 62 -8.89 16.76 -3.30
N LYS A 63 -9.55 15.62 -3.10
CA LYS A 63 -11.00 15.56 -2.91
C LYS A 63 -11.31 15.95 -1.47
N MET A 64 -12.03 17.06 -1.30
CA MET A 64 -12.33 17.63 0.03
C MET A 64 -13.19 16.71 0.89
N GLU A 65 -14.02 15.85 0.29
CA GLU A 65 -14.94 14.94 0.99
C GLU A 65 -14.27 13.67 1.56
N LYS A 66 -12.94 13.55 1.45
CA LYS A 66 -12.21 12.35 1.90
C LYS A 66 -11.84 12.45 3.36
N SER A 67 -11.80 11.29 4.01
CA SER A 67 -11.33 11.14 5.39
C SER A 67 -9.88 11.60 5.55
N PRO A 68 -9.50 12.14 6.73
CA PRO A 68 -8.12 12.45 7.05
C PRO A 68 -7.19 11.24 6.90
N GLY A 69 -5.96 11.51 6.47
CA GLY A 69 -4.90 10.50 6.39
C GLY A 69 -4.30 10.15 7.76
N PRO A 70 -3.21 9.37 7.79
CA PRO A 70 -2.45 9.10 9.02
C PRO A 70 -1.91 10.38 9.69
N ASP A 71 -1.74 11.44 8.89
CA ASP A 71 -1.35 12.79 9.35
C ASP A 71 -2.49 13.52 10.09
N LYS A 72 -3.69 12.94 10.14
CA LYS A 72 -4.91 13.48 10.77
C LYS A 72 -5.41 14.82 10.20
N TRP A 73 -4.78 15.32 9.13
CA TRP A 73 -5.22 16.54 8.46
C TRP A 73 -6.32 16.25 7.44
N HIS A 74 -7.38 17.06 7.51
CA HIS A 74 -8.48 16.96 6.57
C HIS A 74 -8.06 17.53 5.20
N PRO A 75 -8.41 16.89 4.07
CA PRO A 75 -8.05 17.35 2.73
C PRO A 75 -8.50 18.78 2.40
N LYS A 76 -9.60 19.23 3.00
CA LYS A 76 -10.09 20.61 2.88
C LYS A 76 -9.07 21.63 3.38
N ILE A 77 -8.50 21.41 4.56
CA ILE A 77 -7.50 22.30 5.18
C ILE A 77 -6.23 22.31 4.31
N LEU A 78 -5.80 21.14 3.85
CA LEU A 78 -4.64 21.00 2.96
C LEU A 78 -4.80 21.74 1.63
N ALA A 79 -6.02 21.78 1.08
CA ALA A 79 -6.31 22.52 -0.14
C ALA A 79 -6.31 24.04 0.10
N GLU A 80 -6.79 24.50 1.25
CA GLU A 80 -6.81 25.92 1.65
C GLU A 80 -5.38 26.45 1.91
N VAL A 81 -4.55 25.70 2.63
CA VAL A 81 -3.17 26.12 3.01
C VAL A 81 -2.12 25.69 1.96
N ALA A 82 -2.55 25.30 0.76
CA ALA A 82 -1.66 24.73 -0.26
C ALA A 82 -0.51 25.65 -0.67
N GLU A 83 -0.73 26.97 -0.68
CA GLU A 83 0.28 27.95 -1.10
C GLU A 83 1.41 28.11 -0.08
N ALA A 84 1.08 28.16 1.21
CA ALA A 84 2.08 28.27 2.27
C ALA A 84 2.86 26.98 2.48
N VAL A 85 2.21 25.82 2.30
CA VAL A 85 2.80 24.51 2.61
C VAL A 85 3.57 23.91 1.41
N ALA A 86 3.33 24.38 0.18
CA ALA A 86 3.99 23.85 -1.02
C ALA A 86 5.53 23.98 -0.98
N LYS A 87 6.06 25.12 -0.51
CA LYS A 87 7.51 25.37 -0.42
C LYS A 87 8.20 24.46 0.62
N PRO A 88 7.77 24.42 1.90
CA PRO A 88 8.43 23.56 2.90
C PRO A 88 8.30 22.09 2.54
N LEU A 89 7.17 21.63 1.99
CA LEU A 89 7.03 20.25 1.54
C LEU A 89 7.98 19.89 0.40
N ALA A 90 8.25 20.81 -0.53
CA ALA A 90 9.18 20.56 -1.63
C ALA A 90 10.60 20.27 -1.12
N ILE A 91 11.05 21.03 -0.12
CA ILE A 91 12.37 20.87 0.49
C ILE A 91 12.45 19.51 1.20
N ILE A 92 11.48 19.21 2.07
CA ILE A 92 11.45 17.96 2.84
C ILE A 92 11.42 16.75 1.90
N LEU A 93 10.55 16.75 0.88
CA LEU A 93 10.42 15.64 -0.05
C LEU A 93 11.68 15.47 -0.92
N ALA A 94 12.32 16.57 -1.32
CA ALA A 94 13.57 16.51 -2.08
C ALA A 94 14.72 15.93 -1.25
N ASP A 95 14.80 16.27 0.04
CA ASP A 95 15.82 15.74 0.94
C ASP A 95 15.56 14.26 1.27
N TRP A 96 14.32 13.89 1.59
CA TRP A 96 13.92 12.49 1.81
C TRP A 96 14.18 11.62 0.59
N SER A 97 14.00 12.15 -0.62
CA SER A 97 14.27 11.41 -1.85
C SER A 97 15.75 11.06 -2.00
N LYS A 98 16.66 11.90 -1.51
CA LYS A 98 18.11 11.65 -1.52
C LYS A 98 18.49 10.66 -0.42
N ASP A 99 17.91 10.81 0.78
CA ASP A 99 18.20 9.95 1.93
C ASP A 99 17.73 8.51 1.74
N CYS A 100 16.63 8.30 1.01
CA CYS A 100 16.11 6.97 0.70
C CYS A 100 17.10 6.11 -0.11
N GLN A 101 18.09 6.74 -0.74
CA GLN A 101 19.14 6.06 -1.49
C GLN A 101 20.22 5.41 -0.59
N LEU A 102 20.22 5.69 0.73
CA LEU A 102 21.31 5.29 1.66
C LEU A 102 20.90 4.42 2.85
N ARG A 103 19.65 3.97 2.99
CA ARG A 103 19.29 2.95 3.99
C ARG A 103 18.78 1.69 3.32
N SER A 104 19.70 0.74 3.12
CA SER A 104 19.49 -0.69 2.86
C SER A 104 18.11 -1.07 2.33
N VAL A 105 18.11 -1.44 1.06
CA VAL A 105 17.10 -2.00 0.14
C VAL A 105 15.97 -2.91 0.69
N ASN A 106 15.81 -3.17 1.99
CA ASN A 106 14.85 -4.16 2.50
C ASN A 106 13.68 -3.62 3.35
N ALA A 107 13.50 -2.30 3.51
CA ALA A 107 12.38 -1.75 4.30
C ALA A 107 11.38 -0.85 3.56
N CYS A 108 11.77 -0.18 2.46
CA CYS A 108 10.96 0.92 1.92
C CYS A 108 9.86 0.52 0.91
N ILE A 109 9.77 -0.75 0.49
CA ILE A 109 8.74 -1.19 -0.48
C ILE A 109 7.31 -1.13 0.12
N LYS A 110 7.16 -1.07 1.45
CA LYS A 110 5.84 -1.07 2.11
C LYS A 110 5.13 0.29 2.18
N GLY A 111 5.76 1.39 1.74
CA GLY A 111 5.22 2.75 1.98
C GLY A 111 4.60 3.48 0.77
N MET A 112 4.93 3.11 -0.47
CA MET A 112 4.62 3.95 -1.65
C MET A 112 3.47 3.45 -2.55
N ALA A 113 2.58 2.59 -2.05
CA ALA A 113 1.42 2.11 -2.83
C ALA A 113 0.33 3.19 -3.07
N THR A 114 0.42 4.37 -2.44
CA THR A 114 -0.66 5.36 -2.46
C THR A 114 -0.53 6.41 -3.58
N ILE A 115 0.65 6.59 -4.19
CA ILE A 115 0.85 7.64 -5.23
C ILE A 115 0.73 7.07 -6.66
N ALA A 116 0.90 5.76 -6.87
CA ALA A 116 0.86 5.13 -8.19
C ALA A 116 -0.54 5.04 -8.84
N LYS A 117 -1.63 5.33 -8.10
CA LYS A 117 -3.00 5.35 -8.67
C LYS A 117 -3.27 6.53 -9.62
N SER A 118 -2.36 7.51 -9.72
CA SER A 118 -2.49 8.63 -10.66
C SER A 118 -1.91 8.34 -12.06
N MET A 119 -1.15 7.26 -12.23
CA MET A 119 -0.76 6.77 -13.56
C MET A 119 -1.73 5.67 -13.96
N LYS A 120 -2.18 5.72 -15.21
CA LYS A 120 -3.24 4.88 -15.79
C LYS A 120 -2.74 3.44 -16.01
N CYS A 121 -2.24 2.78 -14.98
CA CYS A 121 -1.92 1.36 -15.00
C CYS A 121 -3.23 0.59 -14.88
N ARG A 122 -3.76 0.17 -16.02
CA ARG A 122 -4.92 -0.70 -16.13
C ARG A 122 -4.64 -1.96 -15.30
N THR A 123 -5.26 -2.08 -14.12
CA THR A 123 -5.24 -3.32 -13.34
C THR A 123 -6.11 -4.32 -14.09
N VAL A 124 -5.49 -5.35 -14.66
CA VAL A 124 -6.25 -6.52 -15.12
C VAL A 124 -6.95 -7.13 -13.91
N PRO A 125 -8.27 -7.40 -13.96
CA PRO A 125 -8.95 -8.04 -12.85
C PRO A 125 -8.37 -9.45 -12.68
N TYR A 126 -7.75 -9.72 -11.53
CA TYR A 126 -7.39 -11.08 -11.15
C TYR A 126 -8.70 -11.88 -11.02
N LYS A 127 -8.95 -12.76 -11.98
CA LYS A 127 -10.05 -13.74 -11.90
C LYS A 127 -9.59 -14.84 -10.96
N ARG A 128 -10.18 -14.87 -9.76
CA ARG A 128 -9.97 -15.96 -8.80
C ARG A 128 -10.35 -17.29 -9.47
N PRO A 129 -9.47 -18.30 -9.53
CA PRO A 129 -9.81 -19.59 -10.13
C PRO A 129 -10.99 -20.24 -9.40
N PRO A 130 -11.82 -21.05 -10.10
CA PRO A 130 -12.96 -21.71 -9.49
C PRO A 130 -12.50 -22.64 -8.38
N ARG A 131 -13.07 -22.45 -7.18
CA ARG A 131 -12.82 -23.31 -6.03
C ARG A 131 -13.60 -24.60 -6.22
N SER A 132 -12.93 -25.76 -6.30
CA SER A 132 -13.55 -27.03 -5.94
C SER A 132 -13.68 -27.07 -4.42
N VAL A 133 -14.77 -26.52 -3.90
CA VAL A 133 -15.12 -26.71 -2.50
C VAL A 133 -15.71 -28.10 -2.40
N THR A 134 -14.90 -29.10 -2.10
CA THR A 134 -15.42 -30.39 -1.63
C THR A 134 -15.94 -30.14 -0.23
N LEU A 135 -17.27 -30.05 -0.06
CA LEU A 135 -17.89 -30.10 1.26
C LEU A 135 -17.57 -31.48 1.87
N VAL A 136 -16.87 -31.48 3.00
CA VAL A 136 -16.83 -32.60 3.95
C VAL A 136 -17.16 -32.05 5.33
#